data_AF-T1HA70-F1
#
_entry.id   AF-T1HA70-F1
#
_cell.length_a   1.000
_cell.length_b   1.000
_cell.length_c   1.000
_cell.angle_alpha   90.00
_cell.angle_beta   90.00
_cell.angle_gamma   90.00
#
_symmetry.space_group_name_H-M   'P 1'
#
loop_
_entity.id
_entity.type
_entity.pdbx_description
1 polymer ?
#
loop_
_entity_poly.entity_id
_entity_poly.type
_entity_poly.pdbx_seq_one_letter_code
_entity_poly.pdbx_strand_id
1 'polypeptide(L)'
;MNIAVIAEAQKLVMLNGLNALSFRTVQYRFQNFRQINIENTIRSGPPLDPIVLKEAIEVNSRNNLGRRTKSMPEGCHQVKPDKLNIHLIPHTHDDAGWLKTVDQYYYGGHQRHAPFGVQYIIDSVLAELEVNETRRFTYVESAFLWRWWNDRGEYHREKLRKLVKQGRLQITHGGWVMSDEATTHYTALIHQMSFGLKFIQETFGDCSFPNVAWQVDPFGHSSEVGLQFADMGYDAVFFGRIDRDDYNRRLDDRTLEMVWRPDPEIGPDGDLFTSILYNLYMPPDGFCFDVFCNDEPIMDNPNMHGNNVKRRVYLYTGFNSINFSPRKLSMKISGFTSKILALQPQDF
;
A
#
# COMPACT_ATOMS: atom_id res chain seq x y z
N MET A 1 -21.73 15.56 -16.61
CA MET A 1 -21.98 16.56 -15.54
C MET A 1 -20.62 16.89 -14.94
N ASN A 2 -20.22 18.16 -14.96
CA ASN A 2 -18.82 18.59 -15.00
C ASN A 2 -17.98 18.28 -13.75
N ILE A 3 -16.79 17.71 -13.97
CA ILE A 3 -15.68 17.50 -13.02
C ILE A 3 -15.31 18.79 -12.26
N ALA A 4 -15.60 19.96 -12.84
CA ALA A 4 -15.41 21.26 -12.20
C ALA A 4 -16.23 21.45 -10.90
N VAL A 5 -17.41 20.84 -10.79
CA VAL A 5 -18.30 21.03 -9.62
C VAL A 5 -17.77 20.29 -8.38
N ILE A 6 -17.08 19.16 -8.57
CA ILE A 6 -16.51 18.35 -7.48
C ILE A 6 -15.23 19.03 -6.94
N ALA A 7 -14.39 19.56 -7.84
CA ALA A 7 -13.18 20.29 -7.44
C ALA A 7 -13.51 21.58 -6.66
N GLU A 8 -14.62 22.25 -6.99
CA GLU A 8 -15.05 23.47 -6.32
C GLU A 8 -15.67 23.20 -4.93
N ALA A 9 -16.32 22.05 -4.76
CA ALA A 9 -16.82 21.58 -3.46
C ALA A 9 -15.68 21.21 -2.50
N GLN A 10 -14.62 20.57 -2.98
CA GLN A 10 -13.43 20.24 -2.17
C GLN A 10 -12.66 21.51 -1.74
N LYS A 11 -12.66 22.55 -2.57
CA LYS A 11 -12.01 23.83 -2.27
C LYS A 11 -12.77 24.65 -1.22
N LEU A 12 -14.11 24.56 -1.20
CA LEU A 12 -14.96 25.29 -0.23
C LEU A 12 -14.85 24.72 1.20
N VAL A 13 -14.65 23.41 1.35
CA VAL A 13 -14.49 22.76 2.66
C VAL A 13 -13.16 23.14 3.32
N MET A 14 -12.13 23.45 2.52
CA MET A 14 -10.78 23.72 3.02
C MET A 14 -10.51 25.20 3.34
N LEU A 15 -11.25 26.15 2.76
CA LEU A 15 -10.92 27.59 2.84
C LEU A 15 -11.70 28.40 3.89
N ASN A 16 -12.78 27.88 4.47
CA ASN A 16 -13.57 28.64 5.45
C ASN A 16 -13.74 27.85 6.75
N GLY A 17 -12.83 28.05 7.69
CA GLY A 17 -13.06 27.70 9.09
C GLY A 17 -14.17 28.58 9.67
N LEU A 18 -15.44 28.16 9.56
CA LEU A 18 -16.58 28.77 10.26
C LEU A 18 -17.66 27.74 10.63
N ASN A 19 -17.88 27.66 11.95
CA ASN A 19 -19.03 27.30 12.77
C ASN A 19 -20.26 26.53 12.22
N ALA A 20 -20.73 25.62 13.07
CA ALA A 20 -21.75 24.57 12.95
C ALA A 20 -23.20 24.97 12.59
N LEU A 21 -23.44 25.92 11.68
CA LEU A 21 -24.81 26.35 11.33
C LEU A 21 -25.22 26.29 9.85
N SER A 22 -24.38 25.78 8.93
CA SER A 22 -24.76 25.64 7.51
C SER A 22 -25.14 24.23 7.03
N PHE A 23 -25.07 23.20 7.89
CA PHE A 23 -25.41 21.82 7.49
C PHE A 23 -26.91 21.58 7.18
N ARG A 24 -27.82 22.48 7.57
CA ARG A 24 -29.26 22.31 7.33
C ARG A 24 -29.72 22.57 5.89
N THR A 25 -28.92 23.20 5.04
CA THR A 25 -29.36 23.54 3.67
C THR A 25 -28.98 22.47 2.64
N VAL A 26 -27.95 21.65 2.90
CA VAL A 26 -27.57 20.53 2.02
C VAL A 26 -28.47 19.32 2.23
N GLN A 27 -28.99 19.12 3.45
CA GLN A 27 -29.89 17.99 3.77
C GLN A 27 -31.26 18.09 3.09
N TYR A 28 -31.72 19.30 2.73
CA TYR A 28 -33.04 19.51 2.12
C TYR A 28 -33.09 19.25 0.60
N ARG A 29 -31.94 19.13 -0.09
CA ARG A 29 -31.89 18.83 -1.54
C ARG A 29 -31.70 17.35 -1.89
N PHE A 30 -31.46 16.48 -0.91
CA PHE A 30 -31.30 15.03 -1.14
C PHE A 30 -32.55 14.19 -0.82
N GLN A 31 -33.64 14.77 -0.33
CA GLN A 31 -34.85 14.03 0.07
C GLN A 31 -35.86 13.71 -1.06
N ASN A 32 -35.53 13.92 -2.34
CA ASN A 32 -36.46 13.67 -3.45
C ASN A 32 -35.89 12.82 -4.61
N PHE A 33 -35.00 11.88 -4.33
CA PHE A 33 -34.74 10.78 -5.27
C PHE A 33 -35.50 9.53 -4.82
N ARG A 34 -36.65 9.32 -5.48
CA ARG A 34 -37.44 8.11 -5.38
C ARG A 34 -36.57 6.89 -5.72
N GLN A 35 -36.71 5.87 -4.88
CA GLN A 35 -36.38 4.47 -5.08
C GLN A 35 -36.36 4.07 -6.57
N ILE A 36 -35.18 4.02 -7.17
CA ILE A 36 -34.98 3.36 -8.46
C ILE A 36 -34.72 1.88 -8.14
N ASN A 37 -35.64 1.01 -8.58
CA ASN A 37 -35.52 -0.43 -8.50
C ASN A 37 -34.23 -0.90 -9.18
N ILE A 38 -33.31 -1.44 -8.38
CA ILE A 38 -31.98 -1.93 -8.78
C ILE A 38 -32.06 -3.17 -9.70
N GLU A 39 -33.22 -3.82 -9.80
CA GLU A 39 -33.39 -5.04 -10.63
C GLU A 39 -33.37 -4.79 -12.15
N ASN A 40 -33.61 -3.56 -12.62
CA ASN A 40 -33.70 -3.28 -14.06
C ASN A 40 -32.42 -2.69 -14.69
N THR A 41 -31.41 -2.33 -13.89
CA THR A 41 -30.16 -1.70 -14.40
C THR A 41 -29.05 -2.73 -14.70
N ILE A 42 -29.25 -4.00 -14.34
CA ILE A 42 -28.28 -5.09 -14.60
C ILE A 42 -28.25 -5.52 -16.09
N ARG A 43 -29.22 -5.09 -16.92
CA ARG A 43 -29.37 -5.59 -18.31
C ARG A 43 -28.82 -4.70 -19.44
N SER A 44 -28.11 -3.61 -19.16
CA SER A 44 -27.68 -2.67 -20.22
C SER A 44 -26.24 -2.16 -20.15
N GLY A 45 -25.36 -2.83 -19.40
CA GLY A 45 -23.91 -2.64 -19.57
C GLY A 45 -23.41 -3.38 -20.82
N PRO A 46 -22.40 -2.87 -21.55
CA PRO A 46 -21.75 -3.67 -22.58
C PRO A 46 -21.25 -4.98 -21.95
N PRO A 47 -21.48 -6.14 -22.59
CA PRO A 47 -21.01 -7.40 -22.06
C PRO A 47 -19.49 -7.32 -21.89
N LEU A 48 -19.01 -7.66 -20.69
CA LEU A 48 -17.60 -7.86 -20.41
C LEU A 48 -17.05 -8.87 -21.43
N ASP A 49 -15.90 -8.57 -22.04
CA ASP A 49 -15.23 -9.51 -22.94
C ASP A 49 -14.95 -10.81 -22.16
N PRO A 50 -15.59 -11.93 -22.52
CA PRO A 50 -15.42 -13.20 -21.83
C PRO A 50 -13.96 -13.69 -21.82
N ILE A 51 -13.12 -13.19 -22.73
CA ILE A 51 -11.70 -13.50 -22.81
C ILE A 51 -10.94 -12.85 -21.67
N VAL A 52 -11.20 -11.56 -21.38
CA VAL A 52 -10.51 -10.83 -20.30
C VAL A 52 -10.85 -11.42 -18.93
N LEU A 53 -12.12 -11.81 -18.74
CA LEU A 53 -12.57 -12.46 -17.50
C LEU A 53 -11.97 -13.87 -17.36
N LYS A 54 -11.92 -14.64 -18.45
CA LYS A 54 -11.27 -15.97 -18.46
C LYS A 54 -9.77 -15.88 -18.24
N GLU A 55 -9.07 -14.91 -18.82
CA GLU A 55 -7.62 -14.76 -18.64
C GLU A 55 -7.28 -14.39 -17.20
N ALA A 56 -8.03 -13.48 -16.58
CA ALA A 56 -7.85 -13.11 -15.17
C ALA A 56 -8.09 -14.30 -14.21
N ILE A 57 -9.09 -15.15 -14.51
CA ILE A 57 -9.45 -16.32 -13.71
C ILE A 57 -8.51 -17.53 -13.99
N GLU A 58 -8.07 -17.75 -15.23
CA GLU A 58 -7.17 -18.85 -15.60
C GLU A 58 -5.75 -18.66 -15.04
N VAL A 59 -5.25 -17.42 -14.99
CA VAL A 59 -3.96 -17.12 -14.35
C VAL A 59 -3.99 -17.48 -12.86
N ASN A 60 -5.12 -17.24 -12.17
CA ASN A 60 -5.22 -17.49 -10.74
C ASN A 60 -5.52 -18.96 -10.38
N SER A 61 -6.42 -19.61 -11.14
CA SER A 61 -6.82 -21.01 -10.89
C SER A 61 -5.66 -22.02 -11.03
N ARG A 62 -4.66 -21.76 -11.89
CA ARG A 62 -3.47 -22.62 -12.02
C ARG A 62 -2.56 -22.58 -10.78
N ASN A 63 -2.61 -21.51 -9.97
CA ASN A 63 -1.78 -21.34 -8.78
C ASN A 63 -2.41 -21.89 -7.48
N ASN A 64 -3.72 -22.16 -7.47
CA ASN A 64 -4.46 -22.55 -6.26
C ASN A 64 -4.51 -24.06 -5.97
N LEU A 65 -4.12 -24.93 -6.92
CA LEU A 65 -4.23 -26.39 -6.78
C LEU A 65 -3.11 -27.06 -5.93
N GLY A 66 -2.28 -26.31 -5.21
CA GLY A 66 -1.13 -26.86 -4.46
C GLY A 66 -0.78 -26.24 -3.12
N ARG A 67 -1.62 -25.39 -2.51
CA ARG A 67 -1.25 -24.57 -1.33
C ARG A 67 -1.51 -25.19 0.05
N ARG A 68 -1.66 -26.51 0.19
CA ARG A 68 -1.71 -27.15 1.53
C ARG A 68 -0.35 -27.74 1.89
N THR A 69 0.26 -27.17 2.93
CA THR A 69 1.61 -27.36 3.49
C THR A 69 2.74 -26.61 2.75
N LYS A 70 2.91 -25.32 3.04
CA LYS A 70 4.16 -24.61 2.74
C LYS A 70 4.93 -24.30 4.03
N SER A 71 6.14 -24.84 4.11
CA SER A 71 7.22 -24.28 4.91
C SER A 71 7.35 -22.77 4.62
N MET A 72 7.88 -22.00 5.58
CA MET A 72 8.12 -20.57 5.39
C MET A 72 8.85 -20.34 4.05
N PRO A 73 8.34 -19.45 3.16
CA PRO A 73 8.94 -19.24 1.85
C PRO A 73 10.43 -18.92 1.94
N GLU A 74 11.23 -19.46 1.02
CA GLU A 74 12.63 -19.07 0.87
C GLU A 74 12.70 -17.54 0.68
N GLY A 75 13.33 -16.82 1.60
CA GLY A 75 13.48 -15.36 1.57
C GLY A 75 12.91 -14.59 2.76
N CYS A 76 12.00 -15.18 3.54
CA CYS A 76 11.49 -14.59 4.78
C CYS A 76 12.57 -14.57 5.88
N HIS A 77 12.60 -13.51 6.69
CA HIS A 77 13.50 -13.45 7.84
C HIS A 77 13.12 -14.48 8.90
N GLN A 78 14.15 -15.04 9.56
CA GLN A 78 13.98 -15.93 10.70
C GLN A 78 13.34 -15.18 11.87
N VAL A 79 12.22 -15.70 12.36
CA VAL A 79 11.55 -15.19 13.56
C VAL A 79 12.05 -15.90 14.81
N LYS A 80 12.00 -15.23 15.97
CA LYS A 80 12.32 -15.80 17.28
C LYS A 80 11.02 -16.06 18.04
N PRO A 81 10.52 -17.31 18.14
CA PRO A 81 9.19 -17.59 18.67
C PRO A 81 8.96 -17.18 20.13
N ASP A 82 10.03 -17.10 20.91
CA ASP A 82 10.06 -16.73 22.32
C ASP A 82 10.20 -15.22 22.56
N LYS A 83 10.22 -14.41 21.50
CA LYS A 83 10.45 -12.97 21.57
C LYS A 83 9.38 -12.19 20.81
N LEU A 84 9.29 -10.91 21.16
CA LEU A 84 8.60 -9.94 20.32
C LEU A 84 9.39 -9.78 19.01
N ASN A 85 8.76 -10.15 17.90
CA ASN A 85 9.29 -9.90 16.56
C ASN A 85 8.66 -8.61 16.04
N ILE A 86 9.50 -7.68 15.57
CA ILE A 86 9.06 -6.41 14.99
C ILE A 86 9.49 -6.43 13.53
N HIS A 87 8.51 -6.37 12.63
CA HIS A 87 8.75 -6.37 11.20
C HIS A 87 8.82 -4.91 10.72
N LEU A 88 10.03 -4.49 10.35
CA LEU A 88 10.22 -3.20 9.67
C LEU A 88 9.90 -3.42 8.20
N ILE A 89 8.93 -2.68 7.67
CA ILE A 89 8.53 -2.77 6.26
C ILE A 89 8.85 -1.44 5.56
N PRO A 90 10.07 -1.29 5.01
CA PRO A 90 10.42 -0.15 4.19
C PRO A 90 9.57 -0.12 2.93
N HIS A 91 8.89 0.98 2.69
CA HIS A 91 8.05 1.20 1.50
C HIS A 91 8.09 2.68 1.10
N THR A 92 7.54 2.97 -0.07
CA THR A 92 7.19 4.34 -0.49
C THR A 92 5.73 4.34 -0.93
N HIS A 93 5.05 5.46 -0.72
CA HIS A 93 3.73 5.69 -1.27
C HIS A 93 3.87 6.72 -2.39
N ASP A 94 3.67 6.26 -3.62
CA ASP A 94 3.91 7.03 -4.83
C ASP A 94 2.59 7.28 -5.56
N ASP A 95 1.93 8.41 -5.25
CA ASP A 95 0.68 8.79 -5.89
C ASP A 95 0.81 8.89 -7.41
N ALA A 96 0.02 8.10 -8.13
CA ALA A 96 -0.10 8.16 -9.59
C ALA A 96 -0.97 9.35 -10.04
N GLY A 97 -0.59 10.55 -9.58
CA GLY A 97 -1.30 11.80 -9.82
C GLY A 97 -2.07 12.27 -8.59
N TRP A 98 -1.73 13.46 -8.07
CA TRP A 98 -2.42 14.11 -6.95
C TRP A 98 -2.17 15.62 -6.96
N LEU A 99 -0.99 16.06 -6.48
CA LEU A 99 -0.55 17.46 -6.56
C LEU A 99 0.30 17.73 -7.82
N LYS A 100 0.89 16.68 -8.38
CA LYS A 100 1.62 16.69 -9.65
C LYS A 100 0.98 15.69 -10.60
N THR A 101 1.22 15.84 -11.90
CA THR A 101 0.87 14.78 -12.86
C THR A 101 1.77 13.56 -12.67
N VAL A 102 1.36 12.40 -13.20
CA VAL A 102 2.12 11.15 -13.09
C VAL A 102 3.57 11.34 -13.58
N ASP A 103 3.76 11.95 -14.74
CA ASP A 103 5.11 12.11 -15.30
C ASP A 103 5.94 13.16 -14.55
N GLN A 104 5.29 14.16 -13.94
CA GLN A 104 5.98 15.11 -13.05
C GLN A 104 6.43 14.44 -11.75
N TYR A 105 5.64 13.51 -11.20
CA TYR A 105 6.09 12.64 -10.12
C TYR A 105 7.21 11.73 -10.56
N TYR A 106 7.14 11.13 -11.75
CA TYR A 106 8.19 10.24 -12.26
C TYR A 106 9.54 10.95 -12.40
N TYR A 107 9.59 12.07 -13.13
CA TYR A 107 10.83 12.80 -13.41
C TYR A 107 11.30 13.72 -12.28
N GLY A 108 10.44 14.02 -11.29
CA GLY A 108 10.75 14.97 -10.21
C GLY A 108 10.54 16.44 -10.58
N GLY A 109 9.63 16.72 -11.51
CA GLY A 109 9.21 18.09 -11.86
C GLY A 109 8.37 18.75 -10.75
N HIS A 110 8.16 20.06 -10.86
CA HIS A 110 7.36 20.88 -9.93
C HIS A 110 7.66 20.63 -8.44
N GLN A 111 8.94 20.72 -8.07
CA GLN A 111 9.46 20.39 -6.73
C GLN A 111 8.78 21.14 -5.58
N ARG A 112 8.22 22.34 -5.83
CA ARG A 112 7.45 23.10 -4.83
C ARG A 112 6.29 22.31 -4.20
N HIS A 113 5.71 21.35 -4.94
CA HIS A 113 4.59 20.54 -4.49
C HIS A 113 5.04 19.23 -3.85
N ALA A 114 6.11 18.65 -4.40
CA ALA A 114 6.71 17.40 -3.94
C ALA A 114 8.16 17.35 -4.42
N PRO A 115 9.16 17.51 -3.53
CA PRO A 115 10.58 17.65 -3.89
C PRO A 115 11.27 16.31 -4.18
N PHE A 116 10.58 15.37 -4.81
CA PHE A 116 11.08 14.05 -5.15
C PHE A 116 10.62 13.61 -6.55
N GLY A 117 11.38 12.69 -7.13
CA GLY A 117 11.06 12.00 -8.38
C GLY A 117 11.10 10.49 -8.18
N VAL A 118 10.05 9.77 -8.60
CA VAL A 118 9.90 8.32 -8.36
C VAL A 118 11.03 7.52 -9.00
N GLN A 119 11.55 7.96 -10.16
CA GLN A 119 12.68 7.29 -10.79
C GLN A 119 13.92 7.22 -9.87
N TYR A 120 14.18 8.30 -9.12
CA TYR A 120 15.33 8.39 -8.22
C TYR A 120 15.13 7.56 -6.95
N ILE A 121 13.87 7.41 -6.52
CA ILE A 121 13.52 6.52 -5.41
C ILE A 121 13.83 5.08 -5.80
N ILE A 122 13.36 4.62 -6.97
CA ILE A 122 13.63 3.25 -7.44
C ILE A 122 15.14 3.04 -7.62
N ASP A 123 15.86 3.94 -8.28
CA ASP A 123 17.31 3.82 -8.47
C ASP A 123 18.07 3.69 -7.13
N SER A 124 17.72 4.52 -6.16
CA SER A 124 18.33 4.53 -4.83
C SER A 124 18.02 3.27 -4.02
N VAL A 125 16.77 2.79 -4.07
CA VAL A 125 16.36 1.55 -3.40
C VAL A 125 17.15 0.37 -3.95
N LEU A 126 17.30 0.27 -5.29
CA LEU A 126 18.08 -0.80 -5.89
C LEU A 126 19.54 -0.75 -5.45
N ALA A 127 20.16 0.44 -5.43
CA ALA A 127 21.52 0.63 -4.96
C ALA A 127 21.70 0.20 -3.48
N GLU A 128 20.79 0.63 -2.59
CA GLU A 128 20.87 0.28 -1.17
C GLU A 128 20.60 -1.22 -0.92
N LEU A 129 19.74 -1.85 -1.72
CA LEU A 129 19.55 -3.29 -1.67
C LEU A 129 20.83 -4.02 -2.13
N GLU A 130 21.55 -3.54 -3.14
CA GLU A 130 22.82 -4.18 -3.54
C GLU A 130 23.90 -4.11 -2.45
N VAL A 131 23.92 -3.04 -1.65
CA VAL A 131 24.92 -2.84 -0.58
C VAL A 131 24.78 -3.83 0.58
N ASN A 132 23.56 -4.25 0.94
CA ASN A 132 23.36 -5.13 2.09
C ASN A 132 22.22 -6.14 1.85
N GLU A 133 22.58 -7.42 1.78
CA GLU A 133 21.70 -8.56 1.50
C GLU A 133 20.54 -8.75 2.52
N THR A 134 20.66 -8.22 3.73
CA THR A 134 19.61 -8.32 4.75
C THR A 134 18.48 -7.32 4.53
N ARG A 135 18.73 -6.25 3.77
CA ARG A 135 17.73 -5.22 3.47
C ARG A 135 16.61 -5.77 2.61
N ARG A 136 15.41 -5.23 2.85
CA ARG A 136 14.18 -5.50 2.11
C ARG A 136 13.51 -4.17 1.76
N PHE A 137 12.75 -4.16 0.68
CA PHE A 137 11.90 -3.04 0.32
C PHE A 137 10.61 -3.53 -0.32
N THR A 138 9.52 -2.83 -0.06
CA THR A 138 8.19 -3.12 -0.60
C THR A 138 7.77 -2.02 -1.57
N TYR A 139 7.33 -2.40 -2.77
CA TYR A 139 6.89 -1.48 -3.81
C TYR A 139 5.48 -1.84 -4.30
N VAL A 140 4.68 -0.83 -4.66
CA VAL A 140 3.23 -0.98 -4.87
C VAL A 140 2.79 -0.58 -6.29
N GLU A 141 2.98 0.67 -6.69
CA GLU A 141 2.31 1.24 -7.86
C GLU A 141 2.99 0.82 -9.18
N SER A 142 2.43 -0.18 -9.85
CA SER A 142 3.06 -0.76 -11.05
C SER A 142 3.14 0.24 -12.21
N ALA A 143 2.31 1.30 -12.25
CA ALA A 143 2.38 2.37 -13.23
C ALA A 143 3.74 3.08 -13.26
N PHE A 144 4.36 3.28 -12.10
CA PHE A 144 5.69 3.89 -12.00
C PHE A 144 6.79 2.87 -12.28
N LEU A 145 6.62 1.63 -11.80
CA LEU A 145 7.55 0.55 -12.10
C LEU A 145 7.66 0.29 -13.60
N TRP A 146 6.53 0.32 -14.32
CA TRP A 146 6.48 0.19 -15.77
C TRP A 146 7.17 1.36 -16.49
N ARG A 147 6.97 2.60 -16.01
CA ARG A 147 7.68 3.78 -16.56
C ARG A 147 9.18 3.65 -16.39
N TRP A 148 9.61 3.34 -15.16
CA TRP A 148 11.02 3.12 -14.84
C TRP A 148 11.62 1.98 -15.66
N TRP A 149 10.87 0.88 -15.78
CA TRP A 149 11.29 -0.26 -16.59
C TRP A 149 11.56 0.15 -18.03
N ASN A 150 10.63 0.87 -18.67
CA ASN A 150 10.78 1.26 -20.07
C ASN A 150 11.88 2.29 -20.31
N ASP A 151 12.10 3.18 -19.36
CA ASP A 151 13.11 4.24 -19.43
C ASP A 151 14.54 3.73 -19.16
N ARG A 152 14.69 2.69 -18.33
CA ARG A 152 16.01 2.17 -17.93
C ARG A 152 16.51 1.07 -18.86
N GLY A 153 17.83 1.01 -19.03
CA GLY A 153 18.50 -0.04 -19.82
C GLY A 153 18.59 -1.40 -19.12
N GLU A 154 19.00 -2.42 -19.87
CA GLU A 154 19.01 -3.82 -19.41
C GLU A 154 19.81 -4.05 -18.14
N TYR A 155 20.91 -3.31 -17.95
CA TYR A 155 21.73 -3.36 -16.74
C TYR A 155 20.90 -3.13 -15.45
N HIS A 156 20.06 -2.09 -15.43
CA HIS A 156 19.23 -1.78 -14.26
C HIS A 156 18.04 -2.75 -14.14
N ARG A 157 17.46 -3.15 -15.28
CA ARG A 157 16.37 -4.13 -15.35
C ARG A 157 16.77 -5.47 -14.74
N GLU A 158 17.97 -5.95 -15.04
CA GLU A 158 18.49 -7.19 -14.47
C GLU A 158 18.71 -7.10 -12.96
N LYS A 159 19.16 -5.94 -12.44
CA LYS A 159 19.25 -5.73 -10.99
C LYS A 159 17.88 -5.85 -10.33
N LEU A 160 16.86 -5.20 -10.89
CA LEU A 160 15.50 -5.28 -10.38
C LEU A 160 14.97 -6.73 -10.44
N ARG A 161 15.10 -7.42 -11.57
CA ARG A 161 14.71 -8.84 -11.71
C ARG A 161 15.38 -9.71 -10.66
N LYS A 162 16.70 -9.56 -10.48
CA LYS A 162 17.47 -10.31 -9.48
C LYS A 162 16.94 -10.07 -8.07
N LEU A 163 16.71 -8.81 -7.68
CA LEU A 163 16.24 -8.46 -6.35
C LEU A 163 14.81 -8.93 -6.08
N VAL A 164 13.92 -8.89 -7.09
CA VAL A 164 12.57 -9.45 -7.01
C VAL A 164 12.62 -10.98 -6.86
N LYS A 165 13.41 -11.66 -7.69
CA LYS A 165 13.59 -13.12 -7.62
C LYS A 165 14.14 -13.59 -6.27
N GLN A 166 14.99 -12.78 -5.64
CA GLN A 166 15.53 -13.06 -4.30
C GLN A 166 14.55 -12.75 -3.16
N GLY A 167 13.37 -12.20 -3.45
CA GLY A 167 12.41 -11.74 -2.43
C GLY A 167 12.91 -10.54 -1.63
N ARG A 168 13.89 -9.80 -2.17
CA ARG A 168 14.50 -8.65 -1.49
C ARG A 168 13.80 -7.34 -1.81
N LEU A 169 13.34 -7.20 -3.04
CA LEU A 169 12.33 -6.23 -3.41
C LEU A 169 11.02 -6.99 -3.60
N GLN A 170 10.05 -6.76 -2.72
CA GLN A 170 8.74 -7.39 -2.80
C GLN A 170 7.76 -6.44 -3.47
N ILE A 171 7.09 -6.93 -4.50
CA ILE A 171 5.95 -6.21 -5.09
C ILE A 171 4.70 -6.64 -4.31
N THR A 172 4.01 -5.67 -3.70
CA THR A 172 2.73 -5.87 -3.01
C THR A 172 1.63 -5.16 -3.77
N HIS A 173 0.40 -5.63 -3.68
CA HIS A 173 -0.78 -5.14 -4.41
C HIS A 173 -0.70 -5.26 -5.94
N GLY A 174 0.35 -4.77 -6.60
CA GLY A 174 0.63 -5.01 -8.02
C GLY A 174 -0.37 -4.45 -9.03
N GLY A 175 -1.43 -3.77 -8.58
CA GLY A 175 -2.29 -2.99 -9.46
C GLY A 175 -1.53 -1.85 -10.14
N TRP A 176 -2.09 -1.35 -11.24
CA TRP A 176 -1.55 -0.18 -11.91
C TRP A 176 -1.43 1.01 -10.94
N VAL A 177 -2.43 1.17 -10.09
CA VAL A 177 -2.46 2.15 -8.99
C VAL A 177 -3.06 1.52 -7.74
N MET A 178 -2.84 2.15 -6.59
CA MET A 178 -3.68 1.95 -5.41
C MET A 178 -4.99 2.68 -5.63
N SER A 179 -6.05 1.96 -6.02
CA SER A 179 -7.32 2.56 -6.42
C SER A 179 -8.14 3.06 -5.24
N ASP A 180 -8.94 4.10 -5.46
CA ASP A 180 -10.06 4.42 -4.57
C ASP A 180 -11.06 3.26 -4.48
N GLU A 181 -11.76 3.15 -3.36
CA GLU A 181 -12.75 2.09 -3.10
C GLU A 181 -14.19 2.61 -3.07
N ALA A 182 -14.40 3.93 -3.02
CA ALA A 182 -15.73 4.52 -2.91
C ALA A 182 -16.39 4.81 -4.28
N THR A 183 -15.60 5.29 -5.25
CA THR A 183 -16.11 5.79 -6.54
C THR A 183 -15.72 4.91 -7.73
N THR A 184 -14.90 3.89 -7.49
CA THR A 184 -14.43 2.96 -8.52
C THR A 184 -15.51 1.93 -8.83
N HIS A 185 -15.87 1.80 -10.11
CA HIS A 185 -16.71 0.69 -10.56
C HIS A 185 -15.90 -0.61 -10.56
N TYR A 186 -16.48 -1.72 -10.10
CA TYR A 186 -15.79 -3.01 -9.94
C TYR A 186 -15.05 -3.48 -11.20
N THR A 187 -15.59 -3.21 -12.40
CA THR A 187 -14.93 -3.54 -13.67
C THR A 187 -13.66 -2.73 -13.93
N ALA A 188 -13.65 -1.46 -13.52
CA ALA A 188 -12.47 -0.60 -13.63
C ALA A 188 -11.38 -1.06 -12.65
N LEU A 189 -11.75 -1.53 -11.45
CA LEU A 189 -10.81 -2.16 -10.53
C LEU A 189 -10.17 -3.40 -11.16
N ILE A 190 -10.97 -4.31 -11.71
CA ILE A 190 -10.45 -5.52 -12.37
C ILE A 190 -9.50 -5.14 -13.50
N HIS A 191 -9.87 -4.18 -14.35
CA HIS A 191 -9.01 -3.77 -15.46
C HIS A 191 -7.66 -3.22 -15.01
N GLN A 192 -7.64 -2.33 -14.01
CA GLN A 192 -6.39 -1.73 -13.54
C GLN A 192 -5.51 -2.74 -12.79
N MET A 193 -6.12 -3.65 -12.02
CA MET A 193 -5.42 -4.76 -11.36
C MET A 193 -4.81 -5.72 -12.39
N SER A 194 -5.63 -6.21 -13.33
CA SER A 194 -5.18 -7.13 -14.38
C SER A 194 -4.04 -6.54 -15.22
N PHE A 195 -4.10 -5.24 -15.53
CA PHE A 195 -3.05 -4.57 -16.31
C PHE A 195 -1.72 -4.53 -15.56
N GLY A 196 -1.72 -4.17 -14.27
CA GLY A 196 -0.51 -4.15 -13.45
C GLY A 196 0.06 -5.55 -13.18
N LEU A 197 -0.81 -6.49 -12.82
CA LEU A 197 -0.42 -7.88 -12.52
C LEU A 197 0.13 -8.60 -13.75
N LYS A 198 -0.44 -8.37 -14.93
CA LYS A 198 0.08 -8.89 -16.20
C LYS A 198 1.50 -8.40 -16.47
N PHE A 199 1.74 -7.09 -16.33
CA PHE A 199 3.09 -6.53 -16.48
C PHE A 199 4.09 -7.18 -15.50
N ILE A 200 3.70 -7.34 -14.24
CA ILE A 200 4.55 -7.97 -13.22
C ILE A 200 4.88 -9.41 -13.60
N GLN A 201 3.88 -10.20 -13.98
CA GLN A 201 4.05 -11.60 -14.36
C GLN A 201 4.96 -11.75 -15.58
N GLU A 202 4.72 -10.98 -16.65
CA GLU A 202 5.52 -11.03 -17.87
C GLU A 202 6.97 -10.59 -17.65
N THR A 203 7.21 -9.70 -16.68
CA THR A 203 8.53 -9.10 -16.43
C THR A 203 9.38 -9.90 -15.45
N PHE A 204 8.77 -10.45 -14.40
CA PHE A 204 9.46 -11.04 -13.25
C PHE A 204 9.11 -12.53 -13.01
N GLY A 205 8.13 -13.07 -13.73
CA GLY A 205 7.72 -14.47 -13.68
C GLY A 205 6.75 -14.80 -12.54
N ASP A 206 6.33 -16.06 -12.45
CA ASP A 206 5.20 -16.46 -11.57
C ASP A 206 5.47 -16.25 -10.07
N CYS A 207 6.74 -16.28 -9.64
CA CYS A 207 7.10 -16.08 -8.24
C CYS A 207 6.97 -14.63 -7.76
N SER A 208 6.78 -13.66 -8.65
CA SER A 208 6.61 -12.25 -8.29
C SER A 208 5.15 -11.83 -8.12
N PHE A 209 4.21 -12.76 -8.29
CA PHE A 209 2.79 -12.45 -8.12
C PHE A 209 2.52 -12.06 -6.66
N PRO A 210 1.95 -10.87 -6.40
CA PRO A 210 1.68 -10.42 -5.05
C PRO A 210 0.65 -11.32 -4.34
N ASN A 211 0.88 -11.60 -3.07
CA ASN A 211 -0.07 -12.34 -2.21
C ASN A 211 -0.75 -11.42 -1.18
N VAL A 212 -0.34 -10.15 -1.11
CA VAL A 212 -0.84 -9.17 -0.13
C VAL A 212 -1.26 -7.90 -0.85
N ALA A 213 -2.50 -7.48 -0.62
CA ALA A 213 -3.04 -6.20 -1.08
C ALA A 213 -2.64 -5.09 -0.09
N TRP A 214 -2.37 -3.90 -0.63
CA TRP A 214 -1.84 -2.77 0.11
C TRP A 214 -2.68 -1.53 -0.22
N GLN A 215 -3.64 -1.22 0.64
CA GLN A 215 -4.63 -0.16 0.48
C GLN A 215 -4.48 0.88 1.61
N VAL A 216 -3.30 1.48 1.73
CA VAL A 216 -3.00 2.30 2.92
C VAL A 216 -3.62 3.70 2.90
N ASP A 217 -3.90 4.25 1.71
CA ASP A 217 -4.37 5.64 1.55
C ASP A 217 -5.81 5.86 1.01
N PRO A 218 -6.59 4.87 0.52
CA PRO A 218 -8.00 5.08 0.20
C PRO A 218 -8.81 5.59 1.39
N PHE A 219 -9.80 6.44 1.13
CA PHE A 219 -10.62 7.07 2.18
C PHE A 219 -11.82 6.20 2.56
N GLY A 220 -11.53 5.08 3.22
CA GLY A 220 -12.50 4.04 3.56
C GLY A 220 -12.39 2.82 2.64
N HIS A 221 -12.97 1.69 3.07
CA HIS A 221 -12.78 0.40 2.42
C HIS A 221 -14.11 -0.29 2.10
N SER A 222 -14.18 -0.94 0.93
CA SER A 222 -15.40 -1.52 0.36
C SER A 222 -15.38 -3.05 0.45
N SER A 223 -16.50 -3.66 0.84
CA SER A 223 -16.63 -5.12 0.83
C SER A 223 -16.48 -5.72 -0.57
N GLU A 224 -16.91 -5.00 -1.61
CA GLU A 224 -16.72 -5.43 -3.00
C GLU A 224 -15.24 -5.55 -3.35
N VAL A 225 -14.43 -4.54 -2.99
CA VAL A 225 -12.98 -4.53 -3.25
C VAL A 225 -12.29 -5.64 -2.45
N GLY A 226 -12.71 -5.84 -1.19
CA GLY A 226 -12.25 -6.97 -0.37
C GLY A 226 -12.54 -8.33 -1.01
N LEU A 227 -13.75 -8.53 -1.55
CA LEU A 227 -14.13 -9.75 -2.24
C LEU A 227 -13.28 -9.95 -3.51
N GLN A 228 -13.09 -8.89 -4.30
CA GLN A 228 -12.27 -8.95 -5.51
C GLN A 228 -10.82 -9.32 -5.21
N PHE A 229 -10.24 -8.87 -4.08
CA PHE A 229 -8.92 -9.35 -3.67
C PHE A 229 -8.91 -10.83 -3.29
N ALA A 230 -9.91 -11.31 -2.56
CA ALA A 230 -10.04 -12.74 -2.26
C ALA A 230 -10.13 -13.58 -3.56
N ASP A 231 -10.98 -13.16 -4.51
CA ASP A 231 -11.13 -13.81 -5.82
C ASP A 231 -9.85 -13.76 -6.67
N MET A 232 -9.05 -12.69 -6.53
CA MET A 232 -7.72 -12.56 -7.14
C MET A 232 -6.64 -13.40 -6.43
N GLY A 233 -6.99 -14.13 -5.37
CA GLY A 233 -6.07 -15.04 -4.65
C GLY A 233 -5.14 -14.34 -3.66
N TYR A 234 -5.48 -13.13 -3.23
CA TYR A 234 -4.76 -12.47 -2.14
C TYR A 234 -5.04 -13.16 -0.82
N ASP A 235 -3.97 -13.38 -0.04
CA ASP A 235 -4.07 -13.97 1.30
C ASP A 235 -4.44 -12.89 2.35
N ALA A 236 -4.10 -11.63 2.09
CA ALA A 236 -4.31 -10.52 3.03
C ALA A 236 -4.48 -9.15 2.38
N VAL A 237 -5.12 -8.22 3.09
CA VAL A 237 -5.10 -6.78 2.82
C VAL A 237 -4.65 -5.99 4.05
N PHE A 238 -3.80 -4.99 3.82
CA PHE A 238 -3.37 -4.03 4.84
C PHE A 238 -3.85 -2.65 4.45
N PHE A 239 -4.43 -1.92 5.41
CA PHE A 239 -4.89 -0.56 5.19
C PHE A 239 -4.74 0.32 6.43
N GLY A 240 -4.72 1.64 6.22
CA GLY A 240 -4.50 2.62 7.28
C GLY A 240 -5.76 3.37 7.72
N ARG A 241 -6.68 3.67 6.80
CA ARG A 241 -7.72 4.68 7.02
C ARG A 241 -9.07 4.05 7.35
N ILE A 242 -9.50 4.21 8.60
CA ILE A 242 -10.86 3.88 9.04
C ILE A 242 -11.46 5.03 9.84
N ASP A 243 -12.74 4.92 10.20
CA ASP A 243 -13.36 5.86 11.12
C ASP A 243 -12.59 5.94 12.45
N ARG A 244 -12.42 7.15 12.96
CA ARG A 244 -11.62 7.41 14.17
C ARG A 244 -12.19 6.68 15.40
N ASP A 245 -13.50 6.66 15.56
CA ASP A 245 -14.13 6.06 16.72
C ASP A 245 -14.11 4.52 16.61
N ASP A 246 -14.15 3.98 15.39
CA ASP A 246 -13.86 2.56 15.14
C ASP A 246 -12.41 2.20 15.45
N TYR A 247 -11.44 3.02 15.04
CA TYR A 247 -10.03 2.82 15.33
C TYR A 247 -9.73 2.76 16.82
N ASN A 248 -10.24 3.73 17.60
CA ASN A 248 -10.06 3.76 19.04
C ASN A 248 -10.67 2.53 19.72
N ARG A 249 -11.87 2.12 19.30
CA ARG A 249 -12.51 0.92 19.82
C ARG A 249 -11.69 -0.34 19.51
N ARG A 250 -11.18 -0.47 18.29
CA ARG A 250 -10.35 -1.62 17.90
C ARG A 250 -8.99 -1.66 18.60
N LEU A 251 -8.43 -0.50 18.94
CA LEU A 251 -7.25 -0.43 19.79
C LEU A 251 -7.54 -0.97 21.19
N ASP A 252 -8.64 -0.53 21.81
CA ASP A 252 -9.06 -0.97 23.14
C ASP A 252 -9.38 -2.47 23.16
N ASP A 253 -10.13 -2.95 22.16
CA ASP A 253 -10.59 -4.33 22.03
C ASP A 253 -9.51 -5.28 21.47
N ARG A 254 -8.40 -4.73 20.95
CA ARG A 254 -7.31 -5.46 20.28
C ARG A 254 -7.79 -6.25 19.05
N THR A 255 -8.53 -5.57 18.18
CA THR A 255 -9.20 -6.12 16.98
C THR A 255 -8.82 -5.38 15.70
N LEU A 256 -7.61 -4.81 15.64
CA LEU A 256 -7.03 -4.25 14.41
C LEU A 256 -6.71 -5.31 13.37
N GLU A 257 -6.47 -6.56 13.78
CA GLU A 257 -6.34 -7.70 12.89
C GLU A 257 -7.60 -8.56 12.97
N MET A 258 -8.13 -8.93 11.82
CA MET A 258 -9.34 -9.75 11.71
C MET A 258 -9.32 -10.59 10.44
N VAL A 259 -10.13 -11.64 10.44
CA VAL A 259 -10.55 -12.26 9.18
C VAL A 259 -11.79 -11.50 8.72
N TRP A 260 -11.65 -10.76 7.63
CA TRP A 260 -12.76 -10.05 7.02
C TRP A 260 -13.46 -10.98 6.04
N ARG A 261 -14.77 -11.19 6.26
CA ARG A 261 -15.66 -11.87 5.31
C ARG A 261 -16.47 -10.83 4.57
N PRO A 262 -16.10 -10.45 3.32
CA PRO A 262 -16.78 -9.37 2.62
C PRO A 262 -18.17 -9.80 2.12
N ASP A 263 -18.33 -11.08 1.77
CA ASP A 263 -19.60 -11.68 1.38
C ASP A 263 -19.93 -12.90 2.29
N PRO A 264 -20.97 -12.82 3.14
CA PRO A 264 -21.41 -13.93 3.96
C PRO A 264 -21.89 -15.17 3.20
N GLU A 265 -22.39 -15.03 1.97
CA GLU A 265 -22.95 -16.13 1.18
C GLU A 265 -21.85 -17.03 0.59
N ILE A 266 -20.72 -16.43 0.19
CA ILE A 266 -19.53 -17.15 -0.28
C ILE A 266 -18.86 -17.91 0.87
N GLY A 267 -18.99 -17.40 2.10
CA GLY A 267 -18.47 -18.05 3.29
C GLY A 267 -16.94 -18.02 3.36
N PRO A 268 -16.28 -19.04 3.93
CA PRO A 268 -14.83 -19.03 4.17
C PRO A 268 -13.96 -18.94 2.91
N ASP A 269 -14.49 -19.27 1.73
CA ASP A 269 -13.75 -19.19 0.47
C ASP A 269 -13.51 -17.74 0.02
N GLY A 270 -14.29 -16.78 0.53
CA GLY A 270 -14.11 -15.35 0.32
C GLY A 270 -13.46 -14.62 1.51
N ASP A 271 -12.96 -15.36 2.51
CA ASP A 271 -12.32 -14.76 3.68
C ASP A 271 -10.96 -14.15 3.31
N LEU A 272 -10.69 -12.95 3.82
CA LEU A 272 -9.44 -12.23 3.61
C LEU A 272 -8.85 -11.81 4.95
N PHE A 273 -7.58 -12.16 5.22
CA PHE A 273 -6.92 -11.62 6.40
C PHE A 273 -6.77 -10.11 6.25
N THR A 274 -7.17 -9.36 7.26
CA THR A 274 -7.17 -7.90 7.22
C THR A 274 -6.45 -7.36 8.43
N SER A 275 -5.53 -6.44 8.20
CA SER A 275 -4.78 -5.77 9.26
C SER A 275 -4.83 -4.25 9.07
N ILE A 276 -5.35 -3.59 10.09
CA ILE A 276 -5.39 -2.13 10.19
C ILE A 276 -4.05 -1.67 10.78
N LEU A 277 -3.34 -0.83 10.06
CA LEU A 277 -2.03 -0.37 10.47
C LEU A 277 -2.11 0.59 11.68
N TYR A 278 -1.11 0.50 12.56
CA TYR A 278 -1.11 1.21 13.85
C TYR A 278 -0.90 2.73 13.77
N ASN A 279 -0.14 3.21 12.79
CA ASN A 279 0.16 4.64 12.66
C ASN A 279 -0.10 5.10 11.23
N LEU A 280 -1.32 4.86 10.73
CA LEU A 280 -1.60 4.94 9.30
C LEU A 280 -0.53 4.12 8.55
N TYR A 281 0.24 4.75 7.66
CA TYR A 281 1.38 4.16 6.98
C TYR A 281 2.68 4.92 7.28
N MET A 282 2.74 5.57 8.45
CA MET A 282 3.90 6.35 8.89
C MET A 282 4.82 5.55 9.82
N PRO A 283 6.12 5.85 9.84
CA PRO A 283 7.01 5.32 10.86
C PRO A 283 6.55 5.77 12.27
N PRO A 284 6.98 5.06 13.33
CA PRO A 284 6.81 5.53 14.70
C PRO A 284 7.43 6.92 14.90
N ASP A 285 6.83 7.72 15.79
CA ASP A 285 7.32 9.06 16.11
C ASP A 285 8.80 9.06 16.50
N GLY A 286 9.57 9.93 15.84
CA GLY A 286 11.01 10.04 16.05
C GLY A 286 11.85 9.02 15.29
N PHE A 287 11.27 8.15 14.44
CA PHE A 287 11.99 7.13 13.66
C PHE A 287 11.81 7.27 12.14
N CYS A 288 11.50 8.48 11.66
CA CYS A 288 11.55 8.77 10.22
C CYS A 288 12.96 9.14 9.77
N PHE A 289 13.59 8.26 9.00
CA PHE A 289 14.95 8.46 8.47
C PHE A 289 14.97 8.85 6.98
N ASP A 290 13.85 9.41 6.52
CA ASP A 290 13.75 9.95 5.17
C ASP A 290 14.49 11.28 5.05
N VAL A 291 14.95 11.63 3.85
CA VAL A 291 15.62 12.91 3.59
C VAL A 291 14.71 14.12 3.82
N PHE A 292 13.39 13.93 3.84
CA PHE A 292 12.41 14.97 4.13
C PHE A 292 12.01 15.04 5.61
N CYS A 293 12.56 14.18 6.47
CA CYS A 293 12.30 14.15 7.90
C CYS A 293 13.39 14.85 8.71
N ASN A 294 13.00 15.34 9.89
CA ASN A 294 13.89 16.08 10.80
C ASN A 294 14.23 15.29 12.08
N ASP A 295 13.99 13.97 12.09
CA ASP A 295 14.25 13.15 13.26
C ASP A 295 15.76 12.95 13.47
N GLU A 296 16.17 12.82 14.75
CA GLU A 296 17.58 12.59 15.08
C GLU A 296 18.10 11.30 14.41
N PRO A 297 19.26 11.33 13.75
CA PRO A 297 19.89 10.11 13.26
C PRO A 297 20.36 9.24 14.42
N ILE A 298 20.72 7.99 14.13
CA ILE A 298 21.41 7.14 15.09
C ILE A 298 22.88 7.56 15.11
N MET A 299 23.32 8.14 16.23
CA MET A 299 24.70 8.56 16.47
C MET A 299 25.38 7.50 17.35
N ASP A 300 26.12 6.59 16.73
CA ASP A 300 26.71 5.40 17.37
C ASP A 300 28.22 5.45 17.57
N ASN A 301 28.91 6.44 17.00
CA ASN A 301 30.34 6.62 17.17
C ASN A 301 30.67 6.95 18.66
N PRO A 302 31.43 6.11 19.38
CA PRO A 302 31.75 6.34 20.78
C PRO A 302 32.75 7.49 21.01
N ASN A 303 33.45 7.92 19.96
CA ASN A 303 34.46 8.98 20.02
C ASN A 303 33.91 10.37 19.67
N MET A 304 32.62 10.47 19.33
CA MET A 304 31.96 11.74 19.01
C MET A 304 30.97 12.13 20.10
N HIS A 305 30.79 13.43 20.31
CA HIS A 305 29.73 13.94 21.18
C HIS A 305 28.35 13.57 20.62
N GLY A 306 27.36 13.46 21.50
CA GLY A 306 25.97 13.23 21.09
C GLY A 306 25.60 11.76 20.83
N ASN A 307 26.42 10.79 21.24
CA ASN A 307 26.04 9.37 21.13
C ASN A 307 24.67 9.12 21.77
N ASN A 308 23.69 8.69 20.96
CA ASN A 308 22.29 8.60 21.37
C ASN A 308 21.74 7.16 21.35
N VAL A 309 22.56 6.15 21.05
CA VAL A 309 22.10 4.75 20.82
C VAL A 309 21.25 4.23 21.98
N LYS A 310 21.72 4.37 23.23
CA LYS A 310 20.96 3.89 24.42
C LYS A 310 19.59 4.55 24.53
N ARG A 311 19.53 5.87 24.31
CA ARG A 311 18.26 6.64 24.32
C ARG A 311 17.35 6.20 23.18
N ARG A 312 17.87 6.03 21.96
CA ARG A 312 17.10 5.62 20.79
C ARG A 312 16.52 4.20 20.96
N VAL A 313 17.30 3.25 21.47
CA VAL A 313 16.82 1.89 21.79
C VAL A 313 15.72 1.92 22.86
N TYR A 314 15.88 2.73 23.91
CA TYR A 314 14.85 2.88 24.94
C TYR A 314 13.54 3.45 24.38
N LEU A 315 13.61 4.50 23.55
CA LEU A 315 12.43 5.08 22.90
C LEU A 315 11.73 4.06 21.98
N TYR A 316 12.52 3.34 21.18
CA TYR A 316 12.00 2.34 20.27
C TYR A 316 11.30 1.19 21.01
N THR A 317 11.94 0.65 22.05
CA THR A 317 11.37 -0.44 22.85
C THR A 317 10.19 0.01 23.70
N GLY A 318 10.22 1.23 24.23
CA GLY A 318 9.14 1.87 24.99
C GLY A 318 7.87 2.00 24.14
N PHE A 319 7.97 2.62 22.95
CA PHE A 319 6.87 2.71 21.99
C PHE A 319 6.26 1.33 21.71
N ASN A 320 7.12 0.33 21.50
CA ASN A 320 6.65 -1.00 21.14
C ASN A 320 6.04 -1.77 22.32
N SER A 321 6.49 -1.53 23.56
CA SER A 321 5.99 -2.23 24.75
C SER A 321 4.62 -1.73 25.22
N ILE A 322 4.34 -0.42 25.08
CA ILE A 322 3.10 0.23 25.48
C ILE A 322 1.98 -0.11 24.49
N ASN A 323 2.32 -0.08 23.20
CA ASN A 323 1.34 -0.21 22.13
C ASN A 323 1.12 -1.66 21.67
N PHE A 324 2.02 -2.60 22.01
CA PHE A 324 1.98 -3.97 21.46
C PHE A 324 2.21 -5.05 22.53
N SER A 325 1.20 -5.31 23.37
CA SER A 325 1.18 -6.40 24.37
C SER A 325 1.40 -7.81 23.76
N PRO A 326 2.03 -8.78 24.47
CA PRO A 326 2.54 -10.02 23.88
C PRO A 326 1.58 -11.23 23.88
N ARG A 327 0.32 -11.10 24.29
CA ARG A 327 -0.58 -12.26 24.42
C ARG A 327 -1.49 -12.43 23.21
N LYS A 328 -0.89 -13.03 22.17
CA LYS A 328 -1.42 -13.61 20.91
C LYS A 328 -0.67 -13.00 19.71
N LEU A 329 -0.14 -13.88 18.87
CA LEU A 329 0.62 -13.56 17.66
C LEU A 329 -0.14 -12.54 16.83
N SER A 330 0.32 -11.30 16.85
CA SER A 330 0.05 -10.34 15.78
C SER A 330 1.32 -10.20 14.95
N MET A 331 1.16 -10.24 13.64
CA MET A 331 2.25 -9.97 12.72
C MET A 331 2.41 -8.45 12.72
N LYS A 332 3.23 -7.97 13.66
CA LYS A 332 3.34 -6.55 13.98
C LYS A 332 4.18 -5.86 12.91
N ILE A 333 3.50 -5.23 11.96
CA ILE A 333 4.08 -4.48 10.84
C ILE A 333 4.11 -3.00 11.21
N SER A 334 5.33 -2.47 11.42
CA SER A 334 5.56 -1.03 11.35
C SER A 334 6.01 -0.72 9.93
N GLY A 335 5.17 -0.05 9.15
CA GLY A 335 5.57 0.54 7.89
C GLY A 335 6.59 1.64 8.13
N PHE A 336 7.77 1.52 7.54
CA PHE A 336 8.68 2.65 7.39
C PHE A 336 8.44 3.20 6.00
N THR A 337 7.82 4.37 5.87
CA THR A 337 7.93 5.12 4.62
C THR A 337 9.34 5.68 4.54
N SER A 338 10.11 5.21 3.57
CA SER A 338 11.42 5.77 3.26
C SER A 338 11.49 5.97 1.76
N LYS A 339 11.37 7.22 1.32
CA LYS A 339 11.81 7.72 0.02
C LYS A 339 13.32 7.88 0.11
N ILE A 340 14.03 6.75 0.22
CA ILE A 340 15.48 6.74 0.31
C ILE A 340 15.99 7.40 -0.98
N LEU A 341 16.44 8.65 -0.90
CA LEU A 341 17.38 9.21 -1.85
C LEU A 341 18.77 8.80 -1.34
N ALA A 342 19.32 7.75 -1.94
CA ALA A 342 20.75 7.58 -1.93
C ALA A 342 21.27 8.79 -2.72
N LEU A 343 22.02 9.67 -2.07
CA LEU A 343 22.76 10.71 -2.76
C LEU A 343 23.57 9.99 -3.86
N GLN A 344 23.21 10.22 -5.13
CA GLN A 344 24.03 9.74 -6.24
C GLN A 344 25.46 10.24 -5.99
N PRO A 345 26.49 9.40 -6.17
CA PRO A 345 27.83 9.93 -6.34
C PRO A 345 27.73 10.89 -7.51
N GLN A 346 27.96 12.19 -7.26
CA GLN A 346 28.25 13.08 -8.38
C GLN A 346 29.55 12.54 -8.99
N ASP A 347 29.43 12.02 -10.21
CA ASP A 347 30.59 11.66 -11.02
C ASP A 347 31.48 12.90 -11.14
N PHE A 348 32.71 12.76 -10.64
CA PHE A 348 33.86 13.62 -10.94
C PHE A 348 34.55 13.15 -12.22
#